data_AF-A0A359MS33-F1
#
_entry.id   AF-A0A359MS33-F1
#
_cell.length_a   1.000
_cell.length_b   1.000
_cell.length_c   1.000
_cell.angle_alpha   90.00
_cell.angle_beta   90.00
_cell.angle_gamma   90.00
#
_symmetry.space_group_name_H-M   'P 1'
#
loop_
_entity.id
_entity.type
_entity.pdbx_description
1 polymer ?
#
loop_
_entity_poly.entity_id
_entity_poly.type
_entity_poly.pdbx_seq_one_letter_code
_entity_poly.pdbx_strand_id
1 'polypeptide(L)'
;MACATKHGRDRLRKRNGLNHKSIDRIVEKVYRDGLQHGETTGRLNKWITKLYFSNKTADSIRIYGDKAYIFTGSLLITVLQVPNNLLDIVKIDKKRKKDRMQDINR
;
A
#
# COMPACT_ATOMS: atom_id res chain seq x y z
N MET A 1 -14.78 -5.11 3.94
CA MET A 1 -13.92 -6.27 3.63
C MET A 1 -13.18 -5.97 2.33
N ALA A 2 -11.85 -6.08 2.33
CA ALA A 2 -11.04 -5.94 1.13
C ALA A 2 -10.63 -7.33 0.63
N CYS A 3 -10.65 -7.55 -0.69
CA CYS A 3 -10.33 -8.83 -1.30
C CYS A 3 -9.34 -8.65 -2.46
N ALA A 4 -8.70 -9.74 -2.90
CA ALA A 4 -7.76 -9.69 -4.01
C ALA A 4 -8.32 -10.36 -5.26
N THR A 5 -8.05 -9.75 -6.43
CA THR A 5 -8.27 -10.42 -7.72
C THR A 5 -7.40 -11.66 -7.85
N LYS A 6 -7.74 -12.56 -8.78
CA LYS A 6 -6.87 -13.69 -9.14
C LYS A 6 -5.44 -13.21 -9.46
N HIS A 7 -5.32 -12.15 -10.28
CA HIS A 7 -4.03 -11.55 -10.60
C HIS A 7 -3.31 -11.01 -9.35
N GLY A 8 -4.00 -10.24 -8.50
CA GLY A 8 -3.42 -9.69 -7.27
C GLY A 8 -2.93 -10.78 -6.31
N ARG A 9 -3.67 -11.89 -6.19
CA ARG A 9 -3.26 -13.08 -5.42
C ARG A 9 -1.99 -13.69 -5.98
N ASP A 10 -1.91 -13.90 -7.29
CA ASP A 10 -0.72 -14.47 -7.94
C ASP A 10 0.51 -13.57 -7.73
N ARG A 11 0.32 -12.25 -7.81
CA ARG A 11 1.40 -11.27 -7.55
C ARG A 11 1.88 -11.32 -6.11
N LEU A 12 0.98 -11.41 -5.14
CA LEU A 12 1.33 -11.55 -3.73
C LEU A 12 2.09 -12.85 -3.45
N ARG A 13 1.70 -13.96 -4.07
CA ARG A 13 2.43 -15.23 -3.94
C ARG A 13 3.85 -15.10 -4.47
N LYS A 14 4.00 -14.58 -5.70
CA LYS A 14 5.30 -14.43 -6.36
C LYS A 14 6.22 -13.42 -5.68
N ARG A 15 5.68 -12.35 -5.08
CA ARG A 15 6.47 -11.21 -4.57
C ARG A 15 6.64 -11.20 -3.06
N ASN A 16 5.74 -11.84 -2.30
CA ASN A 16 5.78 -11.86 -0.85
C ASN A 16 5.99 -13.29 -0.28
N GLY A 17 5.99 -14.33 -1.12
CA GLY A 17 6.13 -15.73 -0.66
C GLY A 17 4.94 -16.21 0.18
N LEU A 18 3.78 -15.56 0.07
CA LEU A 18 2.63 -15.79 0.96
C LEU A 18 1.83 -17.04 0.57
N ASN A 19 1.33 -17.76 1.59
CA ASN A 19 0.38 -18.84 1.41
C ASN A 19 -1.05 -18.32 1.17
N HIS A 20 -1.90 -19.12 0.53
CA HIS A 20 -3.25 -18.70 0.12
C HIS A 20 -4.10 -18.14 1.26
N LYS A 21 -4.05 -18.76 2.45
CA LYS A 21 -4.85 -18.37 3.62
C LYS A 21 -4.42 -17.03 4.21
N SER A 22 -3.17 -16.61 4.00
CA SER A 22 -2.65 -15.35 4.56
C SER A 22 -2.94 -14.11 3.70
N ILE A 23 -3.29 -14.31 2.42
CA ILE A 23 -3.46 -13.21 1.46
C ILE A 23 -4.61 -12.30 1.87
N ASP A 24 -5.80 -12.85 2.14
CA ASP A 24 -6.98 -12.02 2.43
C ASP A 24 -6.78 -11.18 3.71
N ARG A 25 -6.20 -11.78 4.76
CA ARG A 25 -5.81 -11.06 5.99
C ARG A 25 -4.81 -9.93 5.72
N ILE A 26 -3.84 -10.15 4.84
CA ILE A 26 -2.85 -9.13 4.48
C ILE A 26 -3.48 -8.01 3.66
N VAL A 27 -4.32 -8.35 2.69
CA VAL A 27 -5.03 -7.39 1.86
C VAL A 27 -5.88 -6.47 2.74
N GLU A 28 -6.64 -7.04 3.67
CA GLU A 28 -7.47 -6.28 4.59
C GLU A 28 -6.65 -5.40 5.54
N LYS A 29 -5.56 -5.95 6.10
CA LYS A 29 -4.64 -5.18 6.93
C LYS A 29 -4.03 -4.00 6.17
N VAL A 30 -3.59 -4.22 4.94
CA VAL A 30 -2.97 -3.18 4.10
C VAL A 30 -3.99 -2.12 3.72
N TYR A 31 -5.22 -2.52 3.39
CA TYR A 31 -6.28 -1.60 3.00
C TYR A 31 -6.59 -0.60 4.12
N ARG A 32 -6.66 -1.10 5.36
CA ARG A 32 -6.96 -0.33 6.57
C ARG A 32 -5.75 0.46 7.09
N ASP A 33 -4.62 -0.22 7.27
CA ASP A 33 -3.49 0.32 8.03
C ASP A 33 -2.39 0.93 7.14
N GLY A 34 -2.39 0.63 5.84
CA GLY A 34 -1.41 1.13 4.89
C GLY A 34 -1.41 2.66 4.79
N LEU A 35 -0.25 3.23 4.44
CA LEU A 35 -0.16 4.66 4.16
C LEU A 35 -0.95 4.98 2.90
N GLN A 36 -1.87 5.93 3.01
CA GLN A 36 -2.62 6.47 1.88
C GLN A 36 -1.78 7.50 1.13
N HIS A 37 -2.15 7.79 -0.11
CA HIS A 37 -1.46 8.80 -0.92
C HIS A 37 -1.31 10.14 -0.19
N GLY A 38 -2.38 10.65 0.43
CA GLY A 38 -2.37 11.90 1.20
C GLY A 38 -1.53 11.87 2.49
N GLU A 39 -1.11 10.69 2.95
CA GLU A 39 -0.24 10.54 4.12
C GLU A 39 1.25 10.49 3.76
N THR A 40 1.56 10.43 2.47
CA THR A 40 2.94 10.38 1.95
C THR A 40 3.43 11.76 1.56
N THR A 41 4.73 11.99 1.69
CA THR A 41 5.35 13.31 1.45
C THR A 41 6.51 13.25 0.46
N GLY A 42 6.86 14.42 -0.11
CA GLY A 42 8.07 14.61 -0.91
C GLY A 42 8.21 13.65 -2.09
N ARG A 43 9.36 12.96 -2.16
CA ARG A 43 9.68 12.04 -3.28
C ARG A 43 8.78 10.80 -3.32
N LEU A 44 8.33 10.32 -2.17
CA LEU A 44 7.42 9.16 -2.11
C LEU A 44 6.05 9.53 -2.70
N ASN A 45 5.52 10.71 -2.33
CA ASN A 45 4.26 11.22 -2.87
C ASN A 45 4.31 11.37 -4.40
N LYS A 46 5.39 11.97 -4.93
CA LYS A 46 5.60 12.10 -6.38
C LYS A 46 5.63 10.74 -7.09
N TRP A 47 6.27 9.74 -6.48
CA TRP A 47 6.31 8.38 -7.04
C TRP A 47 4.93 7.72 -7.03
N ILE A 48 4.15 7.85 -5.95
CA ILE A 48 2.78 7.33 -5.89
C ILE A 48 1.86 8.04 -6.90
N THR A 49 1.99 9.36 -7.04
CA THR A 49 1.28 10.12 -8.07
C THR A 49 1.57 9.57 -9.47
N LYS A 50 2.85 9.28 -9.78
CA LYS A 50 3.22 8.64 -11.05
C LYS A 50 2.58 7.26 -11.22
N LEU A 51 2.53 6.44 -10.15
CA LEU A 51 1.84 5.14 -10.19
C LEU A 51 0.34 5.30 -10.47
N TYR A 52 -0.31 6.28 -9.85
CA TYR A 52 -1.73 6.57 -10.07
C TYR A 52 -2.01 6.87 -11.54
N PHE A 53 -1.26 7.80 -12.15
CA PHE A 53 -1.42 8.11 -13.58
C PHE A 53 -1.09 6.94 -14.52
N SER A 54 -0.18 6.05 -14.11
CA SER A 54 0.18 4.86 -14.90
C SER A 54 -0.87 3.74 -14.81
N ASN A 55 -1.70 3.74 -13.75
CA ASN A 55 -2.73 2.74 -13.50
C ASN A 55 -4.10 3.42 -13.52
N LYS A 56 -4.63 3.70 -14.71
CA LYS A 56 -5.85 4.50 -14.92
C LYS A 56 -7.11 4.00 -14.18
N THR A 57 -7.13 2.74 -13.77
CA THR A 57 -8.24 2.12 -13.02
C THR A 57 -8.03 2.08 -11.51
N ALA A 58 -6.86 2.50 -11.03
CA ALA A 58 -6.55 2.54 -9.61
C ALA A 58 -7.15 3.81 -9.00
N ASP A 59 -7.95 3.65 -7.94
CA ASP A 59 -8.46 4.76 -7.15
C ASP A 59 -7.71 4.91 -5.82
N SER A 60 -7.09 3.82 -5.35
CA SER A 60 -6.50 3.76 -4.02
C SER A 60 -5.18 3.02 -4.03
N ILE A 61 -4.11 3.72 -3.66
CA ILE A 61 -2.78 3.15 -3.46
C ILE A 61 -2.49 3.14 -1.96
N ARG A 62 -2.00 2.00 -1.46
CA ARG A 62 -1.57 1.80 -0.08
C ARG A 62 -0.12 1.37 -0.04
N ILE A 63 0.71 2.07 0.73
CA ILE A 63 2.07 1.61 1.02
C ILE A 63 2.08 0.83 2.33
N TYR A 64 2.64 -0.38 2.30
CA TYR A 64 2.81 -1.18 3.50
C TYR A 64 4.11 -1.99 3.43
N GLY A 65 4.97 -1.78 4.42
CA GLY A 65 6.33 -2.32 4.42
C GLY A 65 7.13 -1.72 3.28
N ASP A 66 7.63 -2.59 2.41
CA ASP A 66 8.45 -2.27 1.24
C ASP A 66 7.65 -2.32 -0.09
N LYS A 67 6.31 -2.41 -0.01
CA LYS A 67 5.44 -2.66 -1.16
C LYS A 67 4.33 -1.63 -1.30
N ALA A 68 3.98 -1.36 -2.55
CA ALA A 68 2.83 -0.56 -2.95
C ALA A 68 1.71 -1.49 -3.44
N TYR A 69 0.54 -1.36 -2.85
CA TYR A 69 -0.64 -2.16 -3.14
C TYR A 69 -1.64 -1.26 -3.86
N ILE A 70 -2.05 -1.68 -5.05
CA ILE A 70 -2.89 -0.90 -5.95
C ILE A 70 -4.29 -1.51 -5.96
N PHE A 71 -5.27 -0.72 -5.53
CA PHE A 71 -6.66 -1.11 -5.41
C PHE A 71 -7.54 -0.35 -6.41
N THR A 72 -8.66 -0.99 -6.74
CA THR A 72 -9.86 -0.35 -7.27
C THR A 72 -10.98 -0.63 -6.26
N GLY A 73 -11.49 0.40 -5.59
CA GLY A 73 -12.37 0.29 -4.44
C GLY A 73 -11.69 -0.44 -3.28
N SER A 74 -12.22 -1.60 -2.91
CA SER A 74 -11.63 -2.51 -1.91
C SER A 74 -10.95 -3.74 -2.54
N LEU A 75 -10.83 -3.77 -3.87
CA LEU A 75 -10.30 -4.90 -4.62
C LEU A 75 -8.83 -4.69 -5.00
N LEU A 76 -7.94 -5.56 -4.50
CA LEU A 76 -6.51 -5.51 -4.84
C LEU A 76 -6.30 -6.02 -6.27
N ILE A 77 -5.78 -5.13 -7.12
CA ILE A 77 -5.45 -5.41 -8.51
C ILE A 77 -4.03 -5.94 -8.63
N THR A 78 -3.05 -5.22 -8.07
CA THR A 78 -1.64 -5.62 -8.17
C THR A 78 -0.81 -5.05 -7.01
N VAL A 79 0.40 -5.59 -6.86
CA VAL A 79 1.37 -5.18 -5.82
C VAL A 79 2.69 -4.93 -6.49
N LEU A 80 3.34 -3.81 -6.21
CA LEU A 80 4.65 -3.39 -6.74
C LEU A 80 5.68 -3.22 -5.61
N GLN A 81 6.96 -3.40 -5.93
CA GLN A 81 8.05 -3.10 -5.01
C GLN A 81 8.25 -1.57 -4.94
N VAL A 82 8.39 -1.03 -3.74
CA VAL A 82 8.80 0.37 -3.56
C VAL A 82 10.29 0.48 -3.89
N PRO A 83 10.72 1.47 -4.70
CA PRO A 83 12.13 1.73 -4.96
C PRO A 83 12.93 1.85 -3.67
N ASN A 84 14.10 1.19 -3.60
CA ASN A 84 14.91 1.11 -2.39
C ASN A 84 15.27 2.50 -1.82
N ASN A 85 15.54 3.48 -2.69
CA ASN A 85 15.84 4.86 -2.31
C ASN A 85 14.67 5.63 -1.68
N LEU A 86 13.46 5.06 -1.65
CA LEU A 86 12.28 5.66 -1.03
C LEU A 86 11.90 4.98 0.29
N LEU A 87 12.51 3.85 0.66
CA LEU A 87 12.12 3.08 1.84
C LEU A 87 12.31 3.85 3.15
N ASP A 88 13.31 4.71 3.24
CA ASP A 88 13.49 5.54 4.44
C ASP A 88 12.40 6.60 4.57
N ILE A 89 11.90 7.14 3.45
CA ILE A 89 10.77 8.07 3.45
C ILE A 89 9.49 7.35 3.89
N VAL A 90 9.30 6.09 3.47
CA VAL A 90 8.17 5.26 3.94
C VAL A 90 8.19 5.11 5.46
N LYS A 91 9.36 4.83 6.07
CA LYS A 91 9.50 4.72 7.52
C LYS A 91 9.15 6.03 8.24
N ILE A 92 9.61 7.16 7.70
CA ILE A 92 9.33 8.50 8.24
C ILE A 92 7.84 8.81 8.18
N ASP A 93 7.20 8.65 7.02
CA ASP A 93 5.78 8.95 6.83
C ASP A 93 4.89 8.02 7.68
N LYS A 94 5.29 6.76 7.84
CA LYS A 94 4.62 5.82 8.76
C LYS A 94 4.70 6.28 10.21
N LYS A 95 5.86 6.78 10.65
CA LYS A 95 6.02 7.34 12.01
C LYS A 95 5.12 8.56 12.19
N ARG A 96 5.12 9.50 11.23
CA ARG A 96 4.24 10.69 11.26
C ARG A 96 2.76 10.33 11.33
N LYS A 97 2.30 9.31 10.59
CA LYS A 97 0.92 8.81 10.69
C LYS A 97 0.60 8.33 12.10
N LYS A 98 1.51 7.56 12.71
CA LYS A 98 1.34 7.06 14.08
C LYS A 98 1.25 8.20 15.08
N ASP A 99 2.16 9.17 15.00
CA ASP A 99 2.22 10.31 15.91
C ASP A 99 0.91 11.13 15.84
N ARG A 100 0.44 11.48 14.63
CA ARG A 100 -0.85 12.17 14.43
C ARG A 100 -2.04 11.42 15.03
N MET A 101 -2.04 10.09 14.92
CA MET A 101 -3.14 9.27 15.44
C MET A 101 -3.11 9.17 16.96
N GLN A 102 -1.95 9.35 17.60
CA GLN A 102 -1.84 9.44 19.06
C GLN A 102 -2.35 10.79 19.56
N ASP A 103 -2.06 11.88 18.84
CA ASP A 103 -2.52 13.23 19.20
C ASP A 103 -4.04 13.40 19.11
N ILE A 104 -4.70 12.72 18.16
CA ILE A 104 -6.18 12.76 18.02
C ILE A 104 -6.88 12.02 19.17
N ASN A 105 -6.24 11.01 19.76
CA ASN A 105 -6.84 10.17 20.81
C ASN A 105 -6.53 10.67 22.23
N ARG A 106 -5.96 11.88 22.36
CA ARG A 106 -5.55 12.50 23.62
C ARG A 106 -6.44 13.69 23.94
#